data_AF-A0A8T0WMM3-F1
#
_entry.id   AF-A0A8T0WMM3-F1
#
_cell.length_a   1.000
_cell.length_b   1.000
_cell.length_c   1.000
_cell.angle_alpha   90.00
_cell.angle_beta   90.00
_cell.angle_gamma   90.00
#
_symmetry.space_group_name_H-M   'P 1'
#
loop_
_entity.id
_entity.type
_entity.pdbx_description
1 polymer ?
#
loop_
_entity_poly.entity_id
_entity_poly.type
_entity_poly.pdbx_seq_one_letter_code
_entity_poly.pdbx_strand_id
1 'polypeptide(L)'
;MDPAHILVWNVRGLNSSARRDAVHVMVDSSNIDIVCLQETKMSFVTREHILSMLGSEFDNNYIFLPSAGASGGILVGGDLAWGPLEQAELTLIVLQFSSGLLQVLLGG
;
A
#
# COMPACT_ATOMS: atom_id res chain seq x y z
N MET A 1 -14.14 0.82 14.65
CA MET A 1 -13.64 2.21 14.63
C MET A 1 -13.19 2.47 13.21
N ASP A 2 -13.49 3.63 12.65
CA ASP A 2 -13.10 3.94 11.27
C ASP A 2 -11.61 4.33 11.22
N PRO A 3 -10.86 3.89 10.20
CA PRO A 3 -9.44 4.27 10.05
C PRO A 3 -9.33 5.80 9.89
N ALA A 4 -8.45 6.42 10.66
CA ALA A 4 -8.30 7.88 10.69
C ALA A 4 -7.24 8.37 9.70
N HIS A 5 -6.25 7.53 9.37
CA HIS A 5 -5.09 7.88 8.55
C HIS A 5 -4.93 6.86 7.40
N ILE A 6 -5.51 7.19 6.24
CA ILE A 6 -5.40 6.38 5.03
C ILE A 6 -4.45 7.06 4.05
N LEU A 7 -3.42 6.33 3.65
CA LEU A 7 -2.48 6.74 2.61
C LEU A 7 -2.78 6.05 1.29
N VAL A 8 -2.93 6.83 0.22
CA VAL A 8 -3.01 6.32 -1.16
C VAL A 8 -1.94 6.97 -2.00
N TRP A 9 -1.01 6.18 -2.54
CA TRP A 9 0.12 6.71 -3.28
C TRP A 9 0.48 5.90 -4.53
N ASN A 10 0.50 6.57 -5.69
CA ASN A 10 1.12 6.06 -6.89
C ASN A 10 2.66 6.27 -6.85
N VAL A 11 3.38 5.22 -6.47
CA VAL A 11 4.84 5.24 -6.21
C VAL A 11 5.69 5.14 -7.48
N ARG A 12 5.09 4.69 -8.60
CA ARG A 12 5.74 4.50 -9.91
C ARG A 12 7.03 3.66 -9.88
N GLY A 13 7.07 2.64 -9.03
CA GLY A 13 8.17 1.68 -8.91
C GLY A 13 8.76 1.62 -7.50
N LEU A 14 9.03 0.42 -7.01
CA LEU A 14 9.64 0.18 -5.69
C LEU A 14 10.92 -0.66 -5.73
N ASN A 15 11.48 -0.90 -6.93
CA ASN A 15 12.68 -1.73 -7.11
C ASN A 15 13.96 -1.12 -6.48
N SER A 16 14.01 0.21 -6.27
CA SER A 16 15.16 0.87 -5.63
C SER A 16 14.94 1.07 -4.13
N SER A 17 15.98 0.88 -3.31
CA SER A 17 15.94 1.14 -1.86
C SER A 17 15.50 2.56 -1.54
N ALA A 18 16.04 3.58 -2.21
CA ALA A 18 15.70 4.98 -1.96
C ALA A 18 14.19 5.29 -2.06
N ARG A 19 13.46 4.58 -2.94
CA ARG A 19 12.00 4.73 -3.04
C ARG A 19 11.27 4.01 -1.90
N ARG A 20 11.79 2.87 -1.48
CA ARG A 20 11.29 2.13 -0.32
C ARG A 20 11.50 2.93 0.97
N ASP A 21 12.65 3.58 1.11
CA ASP A 21 12.95 4.48 2.23
C ASP A 21 11.99 5.69 2.24
N ALA A 22 11.69 6.26 1.07
CA ALA A 22 10.71 7.35 0.97
C ALA A 22 9.29 6.93 1.38
N VAL A 23 8.89 5.69 1.06
CA VAL A 23 7.63 5.10 1.58
C VAL A 23 7.68 4.99 3.08
N HIS A 24 8.77 4.44 3.63
CA HIS A 24 8.93 4.27 5.08
C HIS A 24 8.85 5.57 5.85
N VAL A 25 9.60 6.60 5.44
CA VAL A 25 9.57 7.92 6.07
C VAL A 25 8.15 8.48 6.09
N MET A 26 7.38 8.29 5.02
CA MET A 26 6.04 8.84 4.93
C MET A 26 5.01 8.06 5.76
N VAL A 27 5.11 6.73 5.78
CA VAL A 27 4.28 5.86 6.63
C VAL A 27 4.53 6.16 8.11
N ASP A 28 5.80 6.21 8.51
CA ASP A 28 6.22 6.46 9.89
C ASP A 28 5.87 7.89 10.37
N SER A 29 6.11 8.90 9.55
CA SER A 29 5.83 10.31 9.93
C SER A 29 4.34 10.63 10.07
N SER A 30 3.46 9.83 9.48
CA SER A 30 2.03 10.12 9.39
C SER A 30 1.13 9.18 10.20
N ASN A 31 1.70 8.23 10.96
CA ASN A 31 0.97 7.21 11.72
C ASN A 31 -0.16 6.57 10.88
N ILE A 32 0.21 6.03 9.72
CA ILE A 32 -0.76 5.50 8.75
C ILE A 32 -1.42 4.21 9.28
N ASP A 33 -2.76 4.18 9.28
CA ASP A 33 -3.54 3.00 9.63
C ASP A 33 -3.69 2.05 8.43
N ILE A 34 -3.91 2.62 7.23
CA ILE A 34 -4.08 1.87 5.98
C ILE A 34 -3.22 2.50 4.89
N VAL A 35 -2.40 1.70 4.22
CA VAL A 35 -1.57 2.12 3.10
C VAL A 35 -2.02 1.43 1.81
N CYS A 36 -2.15 2.18 0.73
CA CYS A 36 -2.41 1.70 -0.62
C CYS A 36 -1.37 2.27 -1.58
N LEU A 37 -0.44 1.44 -2.05
CA LEU A 37 0.57 1.80 -3.03
C LEU A 37 0.20 1.26 -4.41
N GLN A 38 0.20 2.12 -5.42
CA GLN A 38 -0.11 1.79 -6.81
C GLN A 38 1.11 1.96 -7.72
N GLU A 39 1.10 1.25 -8.86
CA GLU A 39 2.22 1.21 -9.80
C GLU A 39 3.52 0.82 -9.09
N THR A 40 3.45 -0.20 -8.23
CA THR A 40 4.63 -0.70 -7.50
C THR A 40 5.68 -1.26 -8.45
N LYS A 41 5.27 -1.75 -9.64
CA LYS A 41 6.12 -2.37 -10.66
C LYS A 41 7.00 -3.50 -10.11
N MET A 42 6.53 -4.16 -9.07
CA MET A 42 7.16 -5.32 -8.46
C MET A 42 6.40 -6.57 -8.89
N SER A 43 7.10 -7.63 -9.31
CA SER A 43 6.49 -8.92 -9.63
C SER A 43 6.29 -9.81 -8.40
N PHE A 44 7.01 -9.53 -7.31
CA PHE A 44 6.88 -10.17 -6.02
C PHE A 44 7.30 -9.19 -4.93
N VAL A 45 6.80 -9.38 -3.71
CA VAL A 45 7.20 -8.65 -2.51
C VAL A 45 7.66 -9.67 -1.49
N THR A 46 8.77 -9.39 -0.80
CA THR A 46 9.28 -10.23 0.30
C THR A 46 8.87 -9.62 1.62
N ARG A 47 8.94 -10.41 2.67
CA ARG A 47 8.78 -9.92 4.05
C ARG A 47 9.71 -8.75 4.36
N GLU A 48 10.98 -8.84 3.95
CA GLU A 48 11.96 -7.78 4.14
C GLU A 48 11.56 -6.47 3.45
N HIS A 49 10.96 -6.55 2.25
CA HIS A 49 10.43 -5.37 1.59
C HIS A 49 9.35 -4.71 2.43
N ILE A 50 8.37 -5.48 2.94
CA ILE A 50 7.30 -4.96 3.80
C ILE A 50 7.87 -4.30 5.04
N LEU A 51 8.74 -5.00 5.78
CA LEU A 51 9.36 -4.46 6.99
C LEU A 51 10.14 -3.17 6.72
N SER A 52 10.87 -3.12 5.59
CA SER A 52 11.66 -1.93 5.21
C SER A 52 10.81 -0.73 4.78
N MET A 53 9.61 -0.96 4.26
CA MET A 53 8.76 0.08 3.67
C MET A 53 7.65 0.53 4.61
N LEU A 54 7.05 -0.41 5.31
CA LEU A 54 5.81 -0.18 6.04
C LEU A 54 6.00 -0.34 7.55
N GLY A 55 6.93 -1.20 8.00
CA GLY A 55 7.11 -1.51 9.41
C GLY A 55 6.55 -2.89 9.80
N SER A 56 6.76 -3.26 11.06
CA SER A 56 6.39 -4.58 11.60
C SER A 56 4.88 -4.75 11.80
N GLU A 57 4.17 -3.65 11.99
CA GLU A 57 2.73 -3.58 12.16
C GLU A 57 1.96 -4.04 10.91
N PHE A 58 2.62 -4.04 9.74
CA PHE A 58 2.06 -4.50 8.47
C PHE A 58 2.51 -5.91 8.05
N ASP A 59 3.46 -6.54 8.76
CA ASP A 59 4.20 -7.74 8.34
C ASP A 59 3.31 -8.96 7.99
N ASN A 60 2.11 -9.04 8.57
CA ASN A 60 1.15 -10.12 8.33
C ASN A 60 -0.26 -9.62 7.97
N ASN A 61 -0.39 -8.35 7.62
CA ASN A 61 -1.68 -7.72 7.33
C ASN A 61 -1.58 -6.88 6.06
N TYR A 62 -1.33 -7.56 4.94
CA TYR A 62 -1.24 -6.92 3.63
C TYR A 62 -1.75 -7.83 2.51
N ILE A 63 -2.19 -7.21 1.42
CA ILE A 63 -2.53 -7.83 0.16
C ILE A 63 -1.64 -7.23 -0.93
N PHE A 64 -1.09 -8.10 -1.76
CA PHE A 64 -0.23 -7.70 -2.87
C PHE A 64 -0.75 -8.28 -4.19
N LEU A 65 -0.97 -7.40 -5.16
CA LEU A 65 -1.21 -7.76 -6.55
C LEU A 65 0.08 -7.50 -7.33
N PRO A 66 0.71 -8.53 -7.94
CA PRO A 66 1.96 -8.36 -8.67
C PRO A 66 1.78 -7.58 -9.97
N SER A 67 2.85 -6.89 -10.38
CA SER A 67 2.99 -6.27 -11.69
C SER A 67 3.26 -7.34 -12.77
N ALA A 68 2.59 -7.20 -13.91
CA ALA A 68 2.89 -7.96 -15.12
C ALA A 68 3.80 -7.12 -16.04
N GLY A 69 5.12 -7.24 -15.83
CA GLY A 69 6.11 -6.46 -16.59
C GLY A 69 6.32 -5.05 -16.01
N ALA A 70 6.35 -4.03 -16.88
CA ALA A 70 6.77 -2.67 -16.52
C ALA A 70 5.66 -1.75 -15.96
N SER A 71 4.43 -2.26 -15.83
CA SER A 71 3.24 -1.49 -15.43
C SER A 71 2.37 -2.25 -14.45
N GLY A 72 1.75 -1.51 -13.53
CA GLY A 72 0.84 -2.05 -12.54
C GLY A 72 1.54 -2.49 -11.26
N GLY A 73 0.88 -3.42 -10.56
CA GLY A 73 1.24 -3.82 -9.21
C GLY A 73 0.62 -2.90 -8.15
N ILE A 74 0.02 -3.51 -7.14
CA ILE A 74 -0.67 -2.83 -6.04
C ILE A 74 -0.29 -3.51 -4.73
N LEU A 75 0.01 -2.72 -3.71
CA LEU A 75 0.23 -3.19 -2.34
C LEU A 75 -0.75 -2.47 -1.43
N VAL A 76 -1.53 -3.21 -0.65
CA VAL A 76 -2.38 -2.65 0.39
C VAL A 76 -2.01 -3.27 1.72
N GLY A 77 -1.76 -2.46 2.74
CA GLY A 77 -1.45 -2.91 4.09
C GLY A 77 -2.32 -2.18 5.11
N GLY A 78 -2.57 -2.83 6.23
CA GLY A 78 -3.28 -2.25 7.37
C GLY A 78 -2.52 -2.55 8.65
N ASP A 79 -2.50 -1.60 9.58
CA ASP A 79 -1.91 -1.82 10.89
C ASP A 79 -2.69 -2.92 11.63
N LEU A 80 -1.97 -3.93 12.11
CA LEU A 80 -2.50 -5.06 12.86
C LEU A 80 -3.34 -4.65 14.09
N ALA A 81 -3.11 -3.45 14.64
CA ALA A 81 -3.91 -2.89 15.74
C ALA A 81 -5.40 -2.76 15.39
N TRP A 82 -5.76 -2.69 14.10
CA TRP A 82 -7.14 -2.56 13.62
C TRP A 82 -7.81 -3.89 13.29
N GLY A 83 -7.10 -5.00 13.48
CA GLY A 83 -7.55 -6.35 13.15
C GLY A 83 -7.14 -6.81 11.74
N PRO A 84 -7.39 -8.08 11.42
CA PRO A 84 -7.08 -8.61 10.10
C PRO A 84 -7.93 -7.91 9.04
N LEU A 85 -7.29 -7.47 7.97
CA LEU A 85 -7.99 -6.91 6.83
C LEU A 85 -8.83 -8.01 6.18
N GLU A 86 -10.14 -7.83 6.14
CA GLU A 86 -11.00 -8.76 5.41
C GLU A 86 -10.74 -8.63 3.90
N GLN A 87 -10.44 -9.75 3.25
CA GLN A 87 -10.09 -9.82 1.83
C GLN A 87 -11.11 -9.16 0.89
N ALA A 88 -12.39 -9.13 1.27
CA ALA A 88 -13.47 -8.55 0.48
C ALA A 88 -13.41 -7.00 0.45
N GLU A 89 -13.13 -6.36 1.59
CA GLU A 89 -13.08 -4.89 1.71
C GLU A 89 -11.86 -4.32 0.98
N LEU A 90 -10.73 -5.04 1.05
CA LEU A 90 -9.53 -4.67 0.33
C LEU A 90 -9.65 -4.86 -1.19
N THR A 91 -10.41 -5.86 -1.63
CA THR A 91 -10.68 -6.03 -3.07
C THR A 91 -11.48 -4.85 -3.61
N LEU A 92 -12.46 -4.34 -2.85
CA LEU A 92 -13.18 -3.13 -3.22
C LEU A 92 -12.24 -1.93 -3.27
N ILE A 93 -11.37 -1.73 -2.27
CA ILE A 93 -10.32 -0.71 -2.26
C ILE A 93 -9.46 -0.81 -3.54
N VAL A 94 -8.90 -1.98 -3.83
CA VAL A 94 -8.07 -2.22 -5.02
C VAL A 94 -8.83 -1.93 -6.33
N LEU A 95 -10.11 -2.30 -6.43
CA LEU A 95 -10.97 -2.01 -7.59
C LEU A 95 -11.30 -0.52 -7.72
N GLN A 96 -11.56 0.18 -6.62
CA GLN A 96 -11.79 1.63 -6.62
C GLN A 96 -10.53 2.41 -7.03
N PHE A 97 -9.35 1.94 -6.61
CA PHE A 97 -8.07 2.59 -6.90
C PHE A 97 -7.54 2.25 -8.30
N SER A 98 -7.80 1.05 -8.82
CA SER A 98 -7.42 0.66 -10.19
C SER A 98 -8.32 1.25 -11.28
N SER A 99 -9.57 1.60 -10.97
CA SER A 99 -10.52 2.17 -11.94
C SER A 99 -10.36 3.67 -12.19
N GLY A 100 -9.43 4.34 -11.50
CA GLY A 100 -9.13 5.77 -11.71
C GLY A 100 -10.24 6.74 -11.27
N LEU A 101 -11.40 6.23 -10.83
CA LEU A 101 -12.58 7.04 -10.52
C LEU A 101 -12.42 7.86 -9.21
N LEU A 102 -11.61 7.38 -8.25
CA LEU A 102 -11.46 8.01 -6.93
C LEU A 102 -10.21 8.89 -6.77
N GLN A 103 -9.22 8.81 -7.68
CA GLN A 103 -8.03 9.68 -7.60
C GLN A 103 -8.40 11.18 -7.76
N VAL A 104 -9.57 11.46 -8.33
CA VAL A 104 -10.13 12.82 -8.47
C VAL A 104 -10.80 13.31 -7.18
N LEU A 105 -11.25 12.43 -6.28
CA LEU A 105 -12.06 12.81 -5.12
C LEU A 105 -11.27 13.05 -3.83
N LEU A 106 -10.02 12.57 -3.73
CA LEU A 106 -9.15 12.78 -2.56
C LEU A 106 -7.98 13.75 -2.83
N GLY A 107 -7.91 14.32 -4.03
CA GLY A 107 -6.85 15.23 -4.46
C GLY A 107 -7.31 16.66 -4.72
N GLY A 108 -8.26 17.16 -3.91
CA GLY A 108 -8.76 18.54 -3.93
C GLY A 108 -8.46 19.27 -2.63
#